data_AF-A0A426WVE3-F1
#
_entry.id   AF-A0A426WVE3-F1
#
_cell.length_a   1.000
_cell.length_b   1.000
_cell.length_c   1.000
_cell.angle_alpha   90.00
_cell.angle_beta   90.00
_cell.angle_gamma   90.00
#
_symmetry.space_group_name_H-M   'P 1'
#
loop_
_entity.id
_entity.type
_entity.pdbx_description
1 polymer ?
#
loop_
_entity_poly.entity_id
_entity_poly.type
_entity_poly.pdbx_seq_one_letter_code
_entity_poly.pdbx_strand_id
1 'polypeptide(L)'
;VVFPTLRVQTQRKEESDQQLRGNLDLLEEKRADAHLRALAYRRVITKIYNRRVSPRHVQTGDLVLRKTEVSDPTRSRDKLAPNREGPYRVIDVIRDGTYTWQQ
;
A
#
# COMPACT_ATOMS: atom_id res chain seq x y z
N VAL A 1 -19.66 -49.30 18.97
CA VAL A 1 -20.66 -49.01 17.91
C VAL A 1 -20.99 -47.53 18.01
N VAL A 2 -20.76 -46.75 16.94
CA VAL A 2 -21.08 -45.31 16.91
C VAL A 2 -22.49 -45.17 16.35
N PHE A 3 -23.41 -44.60 17.13
CA PHE A 3 -24.78 -44.39 16.70
C PHE A 3 -24.94 -42.97 16.13
N PRO A 4 -25.50 -42.81 14.92
CA PRO A 4 -25.70 -41.49 14.34
C PRO A 4 -26.80 -40.74 15.09
N THR A 5 -26.55 -39.46 15.38
CA THR A 5 -27.52 -38.57 16.05
C THR A 5 -28.68 -38.22 15.12
N LEU A 6 -29.85 -37.87 15.67
CA LEU A 6 -31.04 -37.47 14.91
C LEU A 6 -30.72 -36.40 13.85
N ARG A 7 -29.85 -35.44 14.19
CA ARG A 7 -29.39 -34.39 13.28
C ARG A 7 -28.71 -34.91 12.01
N VAL A 8 -27.98 -36.03 12.09
CA VAL A 8 -27.32 -36.67 10.94
C VAL A 8 -28.33 -37.47 10.11
N GLN A 9 -29.34 -38.07 10.77
CA GLN A 9 -30.36 -38.87 10.09
C GLN A 9 -31.35 -38.00 9.28
N THR A 10 -31.65 -36.78 9.76
CA THR A 10 -32.55 -35.84 9.08
C THR A 10 -31.84 -34.89 8.12
N GLN A 11 -30.53 -35.07 7.90
CA GLN A 11 -29.74 -34.12 7.12
C GLN A 11 -30.05 -34.26 5.61
N ARG A 12 -30.77 -33.29 5.04
CA ARG A 12 -30.87 -33.12 3.59
C ARG A 12 -29.60 -32.50 3.04
N LYS A 13 -28.73 -33.36 2.51
CA LYS A 13 -27.41 -32.97 2.01
C LYS A 13 -27.49 -31.96 0.85
N GLU A 14 -28.45 -32.14 -0.06
CA GLU A 14 -28.63 -31.26 -1.22
C GLU A 14 -29.02 -29.83 -0.83
N GLU A 15 -29.97 -29.67 0.10
CA GLU A 15 -30.38 -28.35 0.61
C GLU A 15 -29.24 -27.65 1.37
N SER A 16 -28.48 -28.42 2.18
CA SER A 16 -27.29 -27.93 2.89
C SER A 16 -26.21 -27.45 1.92
N ASP A 17 -25.94 -28.22 0.86
CA ASP A 17 -24.93 -27.89 -0.14
C ASP A 17 -25.36 -26.68 -0.98
N GLN A 18 -26.65 -26.56 -1.30
CA GLN A 18 -27.20 -25.42 -2.02
C GLN A 18 -27.16 -24.13 -1.18
N GLN A 19 -27.49 -24.22 0.12
CA GLN A 19 -27.35 -23.11 1.06
C GLN A 19 -25.88 -22.70 1.23
N LEU A 20 -24.96 -23.66 1.27
CA LEU A 20 -23.53 -23.38 1.34
C LEU A 20 -23.04 -22.62 0.10
N ARG A 21 -23.46 -23.04 -1.10
CA ARG A 21 -23.13 -22.34 -2.36
C ARG A 21 -23.62 -20.90 -2.35
N GLY A 22 -24.89 -20.66 -2.02
CA GLY A 22 -25.43 -19.30 -1.96
C GLY A 22 -24.72 -18.41 -0.92
N ASN A 23 -24.28 -18.97 0.21
CA ASN A 23 -23.48 -18.24 1.19
C ASN A 23 -22.10 -17.87 0.67
N LEU A 24 -21.47 -18.74 -0.12
CA LEU A 24 -20.17 -18.47 -0.74
C LEU A 24 -20.27 -17.39 -1.80
N ASP A 25 -21.28 -17.45 -2.66
CA ASP A 25 -21.54 -16.44 -3.70
C ASP A 25 -21.74 -15.05 -3.07
N LEU A 26 -22.59 -14.95 -2.04
CA LEU A 26 -22.81 -13.70 -1.31
C LEU A 26 -21.52 -13.14 -0.70
N LEU A 27 -20.65 -14.02 -0.22
CA LEU A 27 -19.38 -13.62 0.40
C LEU A 27 -18.39 -13.12 -0.66
N GLU A 28 -18.37 -13.75 -1.83
CA GLU A 28 -17.57 -13.30 -2.97
C GLU A 28 -18.04 -11.93 -3.49
N GLU A 29 -19.35 -11.72 -3.64
CA GLU A 29 -19.93 -10.43 -4.01
C GLU A 29 -19.53 -9.32 -3.03
N LYS A 30 -19.62 -9.59 -1.71
CA LYS A 30 -19.19 -8.63 -0.69
C LYS A 30 -17.70 -8.31 -0.76
N ARG A 31 -16.85 -9.31 -1.03
CA ARG A 31 -15.41 -9.09 -1.22
C ARG A 31 -15.15 -8.25 -2.47
N ALA A 32 -15.85 -8.51 -3.56
CA ALA A 32 -15.72 -7.76 -4.81
C ALA A 32 -16.12 -6.28 -4.62
N ASP A 33 -17.24 -6.01 -3.95
CA ASP A 33 -17.67 -4.64 -3.65
C ASP A 33 -16.67 -3.92 -2.73
N ALA A 34 -16.22 -4.58 -1.66
CA ALA A 34 -15.19 -4.03 -0.77
C ALA A 34 -13.88 -3.70 -1.53
N HIS A 35 -13.47 -4.58 -2.44
CA HIS A 35 -12.30 -4.38 -3.28
C HIS A 35 -12.47 -3.19 -4.24
N LEU A 36 -13.65 -3.06 -4.86
CA LEU A 36 -13.96 -1.94 -5.75
C LEU A 36 -13.94 -0.60 -5.01
N ARG A 37 -14.50 -0.56 -3.80
CA ARG A 37 -14.44 0.63 -2.93
C ARG A 37 -13.01 0.97 -2.54
N ALA A 38 -12.20 -0.01 -2.17
CA ALA A 38 -10.79 0.19 -1.85
C ALA A 38 -10.00 0.75 -3.05
N LEU A 39 -10.24 0.23 -4.26
CA LEU A 39 -9.64 0.74 -5.49
C LEU A 39 -10.08 2.17 -5.79
N ALA A 40 -11.38 2.47 -5.65
CA ALA A 40 -11.92 3.82 -5.85
C ALA A 40 -11.27 4.82 -4.89
N TYR A 41 -11.19 4.46 -3.60
CA TYR A 41 -10.55 5.29 -2.58
C TYR A 41 -9.06 5.53 -2.88
N ARG A 42 -8.31 4.48 -3.23
CA ARG A 42 -6.90 4.60 -3.64
C ARG A 42 -6.74 5.55 -4.82
N ARG A 43 -7.56 5.41 -5.86
CA ARG A 43 -7.52 6.29 -7.05
C ARG A 43 -7.73 7.77 -6.69
N VAL A 44 -8.69 8.07 -5.82
CA VAL A 44 -8.94 9.45 -5.36
C VAL A 44 -7.74 10.00 -4.60
N ILE A 45 -7.17 9.24 -3.66
CA ILE A 45 -5.99 9.67 -2.91
C ILE A 45 -4.81 9.90 -3.85
N THR A 46 -4.53 8.96 -4.76
CA THR A 46 -3.44 9.09 -5.74
C THR A 46 -3.61 10.35 -6.58
N LYS A 47 -4.83 10.69 -7.01
CA LYS A 47 -5.10 11.92 -7.76
C LYS A 47 -4.83 13.17 -6.93
N ILE A 48 -5.25 13.20 -5.67
CA ILE A 48 -5.02 14.34 -4.77
C ILE A 48 -3.52 14.50 -4.50
N TYR A 49 -2.81 13.39 -4.26
CA TYR A 49 -1.37 13.38 -4.02
C TYR A 49 -0.60 13.87 -5.26
N ASN A 50 -0.85 13.27 -6.43
CA ASN A 50 -0.17 13.64 -7.68
C ASN A 50 -0.49 15.07 -8.12
N ARG A 51 -1.64 15.64 -7.74
CA ARG A 51 -1.94 17.06 -7.97
C ARG A 51 -1.04 17.99 -7.14
N ARG A 52 -0.66 17.57 -5.93
CA ARG A 52 0.20 18.37 -5.02
C ARG A 52 1.68 18.10 -5.24
N VAL A 53 2.02 16.90 -5.69
CA VAL A 53 3.39 16.46 -5.91
C VAL A 53 3.63 16.37 -7.41
N SER A 54 4.32 17.38 -7.95
CA SER A 54 4.84 17.31 -9.31
C SER A 54 6.11 16.45 -9.31
N PRO A 55 6.20 15.41 -10.15
CA PRO A 55 7.47 14.75 -10.43
C PRO A 55 8.47 15.81 -10.89
N ARG A 56 9.64 15.85 -10.24
CA ARG A 56 10.75 16.74 -10.61
C ARG A 56 11.83 15.87 -11.24
N HIS A 57 12.16 16.15 -12.49
CA HIS A 57 13.37 15.60 -13.11
C HIS A 57 14.57 16.31 -12.49
N VAL A 58 15.50 15.53 -11.96
CA VAL A 58 16.73 16.03 -11.36
C VAL A 58 17.85 15.81 -12.38
N GLN A 59 18.59 16.87 -12.68
CA GLN A 59 19.69 16.84 -13.62
C GLN A 59 21.02 17.12 -12.93
N THR A 60 22.11 16.77 -13.59
CA THR A 60 23.46 17.15 -13.15
C THR A 60 23.53 18.66 -12.93
N GLY A 61 24.07 19.07 -11.78
CA GLY A 61 24.16 20.45 -11.35
C GLY A 61 22.99 20.96 -10.49
N ASP A 62 21.88 20.22 -10.42
CA ASP A 62 20.75 20.58 -9.55
C ASP A 62 21.12 20.47 -8.07
N LEU A 63 20.55 21.37 -7.27
CA LEU A 63 20.58 21.27 -5.80
C LEU A 63 19.38 20.47 -5.30
N VAL A 64 19.68 19.43 -4.52
CA VAL A 64 18.70 18.54 -3.89
C VAL A 64 18.90 18.48 -2.38
N LEU A 65 17.82 18.24 -1.64
CA LEU A 65 17.87 18.02 -0.19
C LEU A 65 17.79 16.53 0.11
N ARG A 66 18.65 16.01 0.98
CA ARG A 66 18.62 14.60 1.40
C ARG A 66 17.67 14.45 2.59
N LYS A 67 16.95 13.33 2.67
CA LYS A 67 16.17 12.99 3.87
C LYS A 67 17.12 12.64 5.01
N THR A 68 16.98 13.29 6.15
CA THR A 68 17.87 13.10 7.32
C THR A 68 17.85 11.66 7.81
N GLU A 69 16.70 10.97 7.76
CA GLU A 69 16.57 9.54 8.09
C GLU A 69 17.55 8.63 7.31
N VAL A 70 17.91 9.03 6.09
CA VAL A 70 18.81 8.27 5.20
C VAL A 70 20.28 8.62 5.48
N SER A 71 20.55 9.80 6.03
CA SER A 71 21.92 10.26 6.34
C SER A 71 22.35 9.89 7.76
N ASP A 72 21.53 10.28 8.74
CA ASP A 72 21.78 10.08 10.17
C ASP A 72 20.46 9.74 10.87
N PRO A 73 20.12 8.45 10.96
CA PRO A 73 18.88 7.99 11.59
C PRO A 73 18.84 8.27 13.10
N THR A 74 19.99 8.55 13.72
CA THR A 74 20.08 8.86 15.15
C THR A 74 19.63 10.30 15.40
N ARG A 75 20.03 11.23 14.52
CA ARG A 75 19.66 12.65 14.59
C ARG A 75 18.23 12.94 14.14
N SER A 76 17.62 12.08 13.30
CA SER A 76 16.20 12.20 12.92
C SER A 76 15.22 11.77 14.01
N ARG A 77 15.69 11.24 15.14
CA ARG A 77 14.84 10.69 16.21
C ARG A 77 14.25 11.75 17.13
N ASP A 78 14.81 12.95 17.12
CA ASP A 78 14.30 14.07 17.90
C ASP A 78 13.10 14.71 17.20
N LYS A 79 12.02 14.94 17.96
CA LYS A 79 10.73 15.47 17.47
C LYS A 79 10.83 16.82 16.75
N LEU A 80 11.93 17.56 16.96
CA LEU A 80 12.20 18.88 16.39
C LEU A 80 13.43 18.91 15.46
N ALA A 81 14.04 17.74 15.18
CA ALA A 81 15.13 17.69 14.22
C ALA A 81 14.62 17.97 12.80
N PRO A 82 15.41 18.66 11.96
CA PRO A 82 15.05 18.89 10.57
C PRO A 82 14.97 17.56 9.80
N ASN A 83 13.84 17.33 9.10
CA ASN A 83 13.60 16.12 8.30
C ASN A 83 14.42 16.07 6.99
N ARG A 84 15.05 17.19 6.63
CA ARG A 84 15.87 17.34 5.44
C ARG A 84 17.22 17.93 5.81
N GLU A 85 18.26 17.40 5.21
CA GLU A 85 19.64 17.81 5.38
C GLU A 85 20.15 18.38 4.05
N GLY A 86 20.84 19.53 4.16
CA GLY A 86 21.83 20.06 3.21
C GLY A 86 21.36 20.30 1.77
N PRO A 87 21.80 21.38 1.11
CA PRO A 87 21.81 21.39 -0.35
C PRO A 87 22.98 20.53 -0.83
N TYR A 88 22.68 19.44 -1.53
CA TYR A 88 23.67 18.65 -2.25
C TYR A 88 23.57 18.94 -3.74
N ARG A 89 24.70 19.05 -4.41
CA ARG A 89 24.76 19.18 -5.87
C ARG A 89 24.82 17.79 -6.50
N VAL A 90 23.94 17.54 -7.48
CA VAL A 90 24.00 16.32 -8.27
C VAL A 90 25.18 16.38 -9.23
N ILE A 91 26.05 15.37 -9.19
CA ILE A 91 27.22 15.24 -10.06
C ILE A 91 26.88 14.39 -11.28
N ASP A 92 26.14 13.30 -11.06
CA ASP A 92 25.79 12.38 -12.14
C ASP A 92 24.44 11.70 -11.88
N VAL A 93 23.75 11.36 -12.95
CA VAL A 93 22.46 10.66 -12.95
C VAL A 93 22.69 9.24 -13.43
N ILE A 94 22.75 8.28 -12.50
CA ILE A 94 22.96 6.86 -12.83
C ILE A 94 21.70 6.27 -13.47
N ARG A 95 20.53 6.57 -12.88
CA ARG A 95 19.20 6.18 -13.36
C ARG A 95 18.15 7.10 -12.72
N ASP A 96 16.95 7.14 -13.28
CA ASP A 96 15.86 7.91 -12.68
C ASP A 96 15.64 7.49 -11.22
N GLY A 97 15.78 8.46 -10.31
CA GLY A 97 15.67 8.26 -8.87
C GLY A 97 16.94 7.77 -8.17
N THR A 98 18.08 7.62 -8.85
CA THR A 98 19.38 7.33 -8.23
C THR A 98 20.47 8.21 -8.84
N TYR A 99 21.07 9.03 -7.99
CA TYR A 99 22.03 10.05 -8.41
C TYR A 99 23.29 9.95 -7.55
N THR A 100 24.39 10.51 -8.02
CA THR A 100 25.56 10.79 -7.19
C THR A 100 25.57 12.27 -6.87
N TRP A 101 25.93 12.61 -5.64
CA TRP A 101 25.86 13.97 -5.15
C TRP A 101 27.00 14.28 -4.21
N GLN A 102 27.40 15.56 -4.20
CA GLN A 102 28.43 16.11 -3.34
C GLN A 102 27.87 17.35 -2.64
N GLN A 103 28.35 17.60 -1.43
CA GLN A 103 28.02 18.79 -0.66
C GLN A 103 28.90 19.98 -1.09
#